data_AF-A0A4V1ZT56-F1
#
_entry.id   AF-A0A4V1ZT56-F1
#
_cell.length_a   1.000
_cell.length_b   1.000
_cell.length_c   1.000
_cell.angle_alpha   90.00
_cell.angle_beta   90.00
_cell.angle_gamma   90.00
#
_symmetry.space_group_name_H-M   'P 1'
#
loop_
_entity.id
_entity.type
_entity.pdbx_description
1 polymer ?
#
loop_
_entity_poly.entity_id
_entity_poly.type
_entity_poly.pdbx_seq_one_letter_code
_entity_poly.pdbx_strand_id
1 'polypeptide(L)'
;ANGARQITAYLVPGDACDLDVALLTQMDHTITTLSACRVVRIPIDIVKRIMDEHPAIARSLRMGTLVDEATLREWLVNVGCRSAIERIAHLFCELLVRLQVVGFASENSYEFPVTQLDLADTVGLSNVHVNRSLQELRRQGVIELKGRTLKILDRQRLKSIAEFNSKYLHLGTRAAA
;
A
#
# COMPACT_ATOMS: atom_id res chain seq x y z
N ALA A 1 12.95 18.38 11.99
CA ALA A 1 13.33 17.33 11.01
C ALA A 1 13.81 18.00 9.73
N ASN A 2 14.78 17.41 9.06
CA ASN A 2 15.45 17.81 7.81
C ASN A 2 14.52 17.92 6.55
N GLY A 3 13.20 17.99 6.73
CA GLY A 3 12.23 18.38 5.70
C GLY A 3 11.94 17.37 4.59
N ALA A 4 12.53 16.18 4.62
CA ALA A 4 12.27 15.14 3.62
C ALA A 4 10.92 14.46 3.87
N ARG A 5 10.08 14.39 2.82
CA ARG A 5 8.80 13.67 2.84
C ARG A 5 9.05 12.18 2.63
N GLN A 6 8.34 11.35 3.39
CA GLN A 6 8.27 9.90 3.16
C GLN A 6 6.80 9.49 3.10
N ILE A 7 6.44 8.67 2.10
CA ILE A 7 5.13 8.01 2.05
C ILE A 7 5.29 6.64 2.70
N THR A 8 4.59 6.42 3.82
CA THR A 8 4.72 5.23 4.66
C THR A 8 3.62 4.20 4.44
N ALA A 9 2.54 4.58 3.77
CA ALA A 9 1.44 3.70 3.42
C ALA A 9 0.70 4.21 2.18
N TYR A 10 0.09 3.29 1.45
CA TYR A 10 -1.00 3.58 0.53
C TYR A 10 -2.27 2.95 1.07
N LEU A 11 -3.35 3.73 1.15
CA LEU A 11 -4.66 3.26 1.55
C LEU A 11 -5.50 2.97 0.30
N VAL A 12 -6.14 1.81 0.25
CA VAL A 12 -7.06 1.40 -0.81
C VAL A 12 -8.51 1.44 -0.30
N PRO A 13 -9.53 1.41 -1.19
CA PRO A 13 -10.92 1.41 -0.75
C PRO A 13 -11.22 0.31 0.27
N GLY A 14 -11.76 0.69 1.44
CA GLY A 14 -12.04 -0.23 2.54
C GLY A 14 -11.03 -0.14 3.69
N ASP A 15 -9.84 0.43 3.45
CA ASP A 15 -8.87 0.68 4.51
C ASP A 15 -9.37 1.79 5.44
N ALA A 16 -9.01 1.66 6.72
CA ALA A 16 -9.28 2.67 7.73
C ALA A 16 -8.15 3.69 7.79
N CYS A 17 -8.50 4.97 7.91
CA CYS A 17 -7.54 6.03 8.18
C CYS A 17 -7.43 6.23 9.70
N ASP A 18 -6.42 5.64 10.33
CA ASP A 18 -6.01 5.91 11.72
C ASP A 18 -7.14 5.94 12.75
N LEU A 19 -7.92 4.86 12.81
CA LEU A 19 -8.94 4.68 13.84
C LEU A 19 -8.34 4.66 15.27
N ASP A 20 -7.03 4.41 15.37
CA ASP A 20 -6.29 4.44 16.63
C ASP A 20 -6.19 5.84 17.25
N VAL A 21 -6.50 6.92 16.52
CA VAL A 21 -6.69 8.27 17.10
C VAL A 21 -7.89 8.31 18.06
N ALA A 22 -8.77 7.30 18.06
CA ALA A 22 -9.74 7.15 19.13
C ALA A 22 -9.09 6.81 20.48
N LEU A 23 -7.92 6.18 20.46
CA LEU A 23 -7.13 5.78 21.63
C LEU A 23 -5.97 6.77 21.93
N LEU A 24 -5.42 7.39 20.89
CA LEU A 24 -4.33 8.37 20.97
C LEU A 24 -4.86 9.81 20.99
N THR A 25 -4.05 10.77 21.41
CA THR A 25 -4.48 12.19 21.51
C THR A 25 -4.11 13.03 20.30
N GLN A 26 -3.17 12.58 19.46
CA GLN A 26 -2.64 13.33 18.32
C GLN A 26 -2.21 12.40 17.18
N MET A 27 -2.36 12.87 15.94
CA MET A 27 -1.76 12.24 14.76
C MET A 27 -0.30 12.67 14.61
N ASP A 28 0.56 11.74 14.24
CA ASP A 28 2.00 11.95 14.01
C ASP A 28 2.36 12.03 12.52
N HIS A 29 1.37 11.94 11.62
CA HIS A 29 1.55 11.97 10.17
C HIS A 29 0.38 12.67 9.47
N THR A 30 0.52 12.87 8.16
CA THR A 30 -0.47 13.54 7.31
C THR A 30 -1.04 12.57 6.29
N ILE A 31 -2.36 12.65 6.07
CA ILE A 31 -3.06 11.89 5.03
C ILE A 31 -3.41 12.85 3.88
N THR A 32 -3.18 12.40 2.64
CA THR A 32 -3.55 13.14 1.43
C THR A 32 -4.13 12.20 0.38
N THR A 33 -4.95 12.75 -0.52
CA THR A 33 -5.61 11.99 -1.58
C THR A 33 -4.77 12.04 -2.86
N LEU A 34 -4.44 10.88 -3.45
CA LEU A 34 -3.68 10.80 -4.72
C LEU A 34 -4.57 10.84 -5.96
N SER A 35 -5.86 10.58 -5.79
CA SER A 35 -6.91 10.61 -6.81
C SER A 35 -8.23 11.06 -6.17
N ALA A 36 -9.26 11.26 -6.99
CA ALA A 36 -10.60 11.50 -6.48
C ALA A 36 -11.07 10.29 -5.66
N CYS A 37 -11.49 10.54 -4.43
CA CYS A 37 -11.95 9.49 -3.52
C CYS A 37 -13.17 9.93 -2.71
N ARG A 38 -13.89 8.95 -2.16
CA ARG A 38 -14.95 9.16 -1.19
C ARG A 38 -14.45 8.70 0.17
N VAL A 39 -14.57 9.57 1.17
CA VAL A 39 -14.19 9.27 2.55
C VAL A 39 -15.40 9.38 3.46
N VAL A 40 -15.44 8.55 4.49
CA VAL A 40 -16.43 8.64 5.56
C VAL A 40 -15.72 9.09 6.83
N ARG A 41 -16.21 10.17 7.44
CA ARG A 41 -15.71 10.61 8.75
C ARG A 41 -16.54 9.92 9.83
N ILE A 42 -15.87 9.16 10.69
CA ILE A 42 -16.49 8.50 11.83
C ILE A 42 -16.09 9.28 13.09
N PRO A 43 -17.05 9.78 13.89
CA PRO A 43 -16.74 10.43 15.16
C PRO A 43 -16.01 9.50 16.14
N ILE A 44 -15.07 10.03 16.90
CA ILE A 44 -14.24 9.26 17.84
C ILE A 44 -15.09 8.54 18.90
N ASP A 45 -16.15 9.17 19.39
CA ASP A 45 -17.07 8.59 20.38
C ASP A 45 -17.82 7.36 19.83
N ILE A 46 -18.13 7.35 18.53
CA ILE A 46 -18.72 6.19 17.85
C ILE A 46 -17.71 5.05 17.77
N VAL A 47 -16.45 5.34 17.42
CA VAL A 47 -15.39 4.32 17.38
C VAL A 47 -15.21 3.70 18.76
N LYS A 48 -15.10 4.52 19.82
CA LYS A 48 -14.99 4.04 21.21
C LYS A 48 -16.15 3.14 21.60
N ARG A 49 -17.39 3.58 21.34
CA ARG A 49 -18.59 2.79 21.62
C ARG A 49 -18.59 1.46 20.88
N ILE A 50 -18.22 1.45 19.60
CA ILE A 50 -18.13 0.21 18.82
C ILE A 50 -17.07 -0.73 19.40
N MET A 51 -15.94 -0.20 19.87
CA MET A 51 -14.89 -1.00 20.49
C MET A 51 -15.36 -1.65 21.80
N ASP A 52 -16.14 -0.92 22.61
CA ASP A 52 -16.64 -1.38 23.90
C ASP A 52 -17.84 -2.34 23.78
N GLU A 53 -18.77 -2.04 22.86
CA GLU A 53 -20.06 -2.74 22.76
C GLU A 53 -20.06 -3.86 21.71
N HIS A 54 -19.11 -3.86 20.75
CA HIS A 54 -19.07 -4.84 19.65
C HIS A 54 -17.69 -5.52 19.51
N PRO A 55 -17.38 -6.53 20.35
CA PRO A 55 -16.07 -7.19 20.37
C PRO A 55 -15.65 -7.82 19.03
N ALA A 56 -16.61 -8.29 18.21
CA ALA A 56 -16.31 -8.85 16.89
C ALA A 56 -15.82 -7.78 15.90
N ILE A 57 -16.37 -6.56 15.98
CA ILE A 57 -15.92 -5.42 15.17
C ILE A 57 -14.58 -4.93 15.70
N ALA A 58 -14.44 -4.77 17.02
CA ALA A 58 -13.17 -4.39 17.66
C ALA A 58 -12.01 -5.31 17.25
N ARG A 59 -12.25 -6.64 17.26
CA ARG A 59 -11.26 -7.63 16.80
C ARG A 59 -10.94 -7.47 15.32
N SER A 60 -11.95 -7.20 14.48
CA SER A 60 -11.73 -6.95 13.05
C SER A 60 -10.87 -5.72 12.81
N LEU A 61 -11.11 -4.63 13.54
CA LEU A 61 -10.29 -3.42 13.48
C LEU A 61 -8.86 -3.70 13.90
N ARG A 62 -8.64 -4.42 15.01
CA ARG A 62 -7.30 -4.80 15.46
C ARG A 62 -6.57 -5.68 14.44
N MET A 63 -7.27 -6.59 13.77
CA MET A 63 -6.68 -7.39 12.69
C MET A 63 -6.23 -6.49 11.53
N GLY A 64 -7.00 -5.45 11.19
CA GLY A 64 -6.59 -4.42 10.23
C GLY A 64 -5.26 -3.76 10.64
N THR A 65 -5.19 -3.24 11.87
CA THR A 65 -3.95 -2.63 12.39
C THR A 65 -2.76 -3.60 12.36
N LEU A 66 -2.96 -4.88 12.67
CA LEU A 66 -1.89 -5.89 12.60
C LEU A 66 -1.38 -6.11 11.16
N VAL A 67 -2.27 -6.03 10.16
CA VAL A 67 -1.90 -6.08 8.74
C VAL A 67 -1.14 -4.82 8.33
N ASP A 68 -1.54 -3.64 8.82
CA ASP A 68 -0.82 -2.39 8.59
C ASP A 68 0.59 -2.43 9.20
N GLU A 69 0.73 -2.90 10.44
CA GLU A 69 2.01 -3.12 11.11
C GLU A 69 2.90 -4.12 10.34
N ALA A 70 2.31 -5.21 9.81
CA ALA A 70 3.03 -6.20 9.02
C ALA A 70 3.49 -5.61 7.67
N THR A 71 2.65 -4.82 7.01
CA THR A 71 2.96 -4.12 5.76
C THR A 71 4.09 -3.11 5.98
N LEU A 72 4.04 -2.34 7.06
CA LEU A 72 5.08 -1.39 7.41
C LEU A 72 6.43 -2.08 7.68
N ARG A 73 6.44 -3.23 8.38
CA ARG A 73 7.65 -4.05 8.57
C ARG A 73 8.20 -4.56 7.24
N GLU A 74 7.35 -5.02 6.34
CA GLU A 74 7.76 -5.44 5.00
C GLU A 74 8.38 -4.28 4.21
N TRP A 75 7.78 -3.09 4.27
CA TRP A 75 8.31 -1.89 3.61
C TRP A 75 9.65 -1.45 4.20
N LEU A 76 9.84 -1.59 5.52
CA LEU A 76 11.13 -1.33 6.16
C LEU A 76 12.22 -2.26 5.62
N VAL A 77 11.94 -3.56 5.51
CA VAL A 77 12.85 -4.54 4.89
C VAL A 77 13.08 -4.21 3.42
N ASN A 78 12.03 -3.83 2.69
CA ASN A 78 12.09 -3.43 1.30
C ASN A 78 13.09 -2.27 1.09
N VAL A 79 12.99 -1.21 1.91
CA VAL A 79 13.87 -0.06 1.83
C VAL A 79 15.28 -0.37 2.36
N GLY A 80 15.43 -1.27 3.34
CA GLY A 80 16.72 -1.60 3.94
C GLY A 80 17.57 -2.58 3.13
N CYS A 81 16.95 -3.55 2.46
CA CYS A 81 17.65 -4.73 1.96
C CYS A 81 17.55 -4.95 0.44
N ARG A 82 16.54 -4.39 -0.24
CA ARG A 82 16.33 -4.61 -1.67
C ARG A 82 16.96 -3.53 -2.55
N SER A 83 17.30 -3.92 -3.78
CA SER A 83 17.75 -3.03 -4.85
C SER A 83 16.62 -2.08 -5.29
N ALA A 84 16.96 -1.03 -6.02
CA ALA A 84 15.99 -0.03 -6.48
C ALA A 84 14.87 -0.63 -7.35
N ILE A 85 15.21 -1.62 -8.17
CA ILE A 85 14.26 -2.30 -9.07
C ILE A 85 13.35 -3.24 -8.26
N GLU A 86 13.93 -4.02 -7.35
CA GLU A 86 13.19 -4.91 -6.44
C GLU A 86 12.16 -4.12 -5.63
N ARG A 87 12.53 -2.95 -5.08
CA ARG A 87 11.62 -2.12 -4.28
C ARG A 87 10.36 -1.69 -5.02
N ILE A 88 10.54 -1.23 -6.26
CA ILE A 88 9.44 -0.76 -7.10
C ILE A 88 8.60 -1.94 -7.58
N ALA A 89 9.25 -3.05 -7.98
CA ALA A 89 8.56 -4.27 -8.39
C ALA A 89 7.70 -4.85 -7.25
N HIS A 90 8.21 -4.84 -6.01
CA HIS A 90 7.48 -5.24 -4.82
C HIS A 90 6.22 -4.41 -4.61
N LEU A 91 6.37 -3.08 -4.63
CA LEU A 91 5.24 -2.16 -4.48
C LEU A 91 4.17 -2.40 -5.56
N PHE A 92 4.58 -2.62 -6.80
CA PHE A 92 3.64 -2.91 -7.89
C PHE A 92 2.90 -4.24 -7.70
N CYS A 93 3.58 -5.27 -7.21
CA CYS A 93 2.94 -6.54 -6.88
C CYS A 93 1.98 -6.42 -5.70
N GLU A 94 2.37 -5.70 -4.64
CA GLU A 94 1.54 -5.46 -3.46
C GLU A 94 0.25 -4.74 -3.83
N LEU A 95 0.35 -3.61 -4.52
CA LEU A 95 -0.81 -2.79 -4.88
C LEU A 95 -1.76 -3.54 -5.80
N LEU A 96 -1.25 -4.30 -6.77
CA LEU A 96 -2.08 -5.16 -7.60
C LEU A 96 -2.90 -6.13 -6.75
N VAL A 97 -2.25 -6.85 -5.82
CA VAL A 97 -2.91 -7.84 -4.98
C VAL A 97 -3.94 -7.19 -4.06
N ARG A 98 -3.61 -6.05 -3.42
CA ARG A 98 -4.54 -5.32 -2.55
C ARG A 98 -5.74 -4.78 -3.32
N LEU A 99 -5.53 -4.21 -4.50
CA LEU A 99 -6.61 -3.68 -5.35
C LEU A 99 -7.48 -4.78 -5.95
N GLN A 100 -6.94 -5.98 -6.18
CA GLN A 100 -7.72 -7.14 -6.63
C GLN A 100 -8.76 -7.56 -5.57
N VAL A 101 -8.39 -7.55 -4.29
CA VAL A 101 -9.28 -7.93 -3.18
C VAL A 101 -10.50 -7.01 -3.09
N VAL A 102 -10.32 -5.72 -3.41
CA VAL A 102 -11.38 -4.71 -3.32
C VAL A 102 -12.08 -4.44 -4.66
N GLY A 103 -11.71 -5.17 -5.72
CA GLY A 103 -12.34 -5.05 -7.05
C GLY A 103 -11.90 -3.85 -7.89
N PHE A 104 -10.77 -3.22 -7.57
CA PHE A 104 -10.21 -2.05 -8.27
C PHE A 104 -9.02 -2.38 -9.18
N ALA A 105 -8.73 -3.67 -9.36
CA ALA A 105 -7.74 -4.16 -10.30
C ALA A 105 -8.33 -5.29 -11.15
N SER A 106 -7.91 -5.32 -12.42
CA SER A 106 -8.10 -6.47 -13.29
C SER A 106 -7.09 -7.58 -12.94
N GLU A 107 -7.03 -8.62 -13.76
CA GLU A 107 -6.04 -9.69 -13.58
C GLU A 107 -4.61 -9.17 -13.55
N ASN A 108 -4.24 -8.15 -14.32
CA ASN A 108 -2.85 -7.70 -14.38
C ASN A 108 -2.67 -6.18 -14.53
N SER A 109 -3.72 -5.40 -14.29
CA SER A 109 -3.66 -3.95 -14.47
C SER A 109 -4.58 -3.23 -13.51
N TYR A 110 -4.16 -2.04 -13.09
CA TYR A 110 -4.88 -1.18 -12.17
C TYR A 110 -4.52 0.30 -12.39
N GLU A 111 -5.36 1.20 -11.88
CA GLU A 111 -5.06 2.63 -11.86
C GLU A 111 -3.90 2.90 -10.88
N PHE A 112 -2.85 3.53 -11.39
CA PHE A 112 -1.66 3.91 -10.63
C PHE A 112 -1.51 5.44 -10.66
N PRO A 113 -2.16 6.15 -9.73
CA PRO A 113 -2.18 7.61 -9.66
C PRO A 113 -0.88 8.24 -9.13
N VAL A 114 0.06 7.41 -8.71
CA VAL A 114 1.31 7.78 -8.02
C VAL A 114 2.32 8.36 -9.00
N THR A 115 2.87 9.54 -8.69
CA THR A 115 3.89 10.17 -9.53
C THR A 115 5.28 9.55 -9.31
N GLN A 116 6.27 9.88 -10.14
CA GLN A 116 7.65 9.43 -9.90
C GLN A 116 8.24 10.03 -8.61
N LEU A 117 7.81 11.24 -8.23
CA LEU A 117 8.19 11.87 -6.97
C LEU A 117 7.56 11.14 -5.78
N ASP A 118 6.27 10.79 -5.86
CA ASP A 118 5.62 9.98 -4.82
C ASP A 118 6.28 8.60 -4.70
N LEU A 119 6.62 7.96 -5.82
CA LEU A 119 7.40 6.72 -5.81
C LEU A 119 8.75 6.90 -5.11
N ALA A 120 9.48 7.97 -5.42
CA ALA A 120 10.76 8.30 -4.78
C ALA A 120 10.61 8.43 -3.25
N ASP A 121 9.62 9.20 -2.80
CA ASP A 121 9.26 9.38 -1.39
C ASP A 121 8.76 8.09 -0.73
N THR A 122 8.32 7.10 -1.50
CA THR A 122 7.85 5.80 -0.98
C THR A 122 8.99 4.82 -0.80
N VAL A 123 9.80 4.63 -1.84
CA VAL A 123 10.86 3.60 -1.84
C VAL A 123 12.21 4.12 -1.33
N GLY A 124 12.26 5.39 -0.88
CA GLY A 124 13.45 6.02 -0.32
C GLY A 124 14.57 6.17 -1.35
N LEU A 125 14.22 6.54 -2.58
CA LEU A 125 15.16 6.71 -3.69
C LEU A 125 15.10 8.15 -4.22
N SER A 126 16.13 8.58 -4.95
CA SER A 126 16.01 9.82 -5.72
C SER A 126 15.13 9.62 -6.96
N ASN A 127 14.51 10.69 -7.44
CA ASN A 127 13.68 10.66 -8.65
C ASN A 127 14.43 10.09 -9.88
N VAL A 128 15.75 10.34 -9.99
CA VAL A 128 16.60 9.79 -11.06
C VAL A 128 16.75 8.26 -10.96
N HIS A 129 16.90 7.73 -9.74
CA HIS A 129 16.96 6.27 -9.52
C HIS A 129 15.62 5.59 -9.78
N VAL A 130 14.51 6.24 -9.40
CA VAL A 130 13.16 5.77 -9.76
C VAL A 130 13.01 5.70 -11.28
N ASN A 131 13.37 6.78 -11.98
CA ASN A 131 13.27 6.81 -13.44
C ASN A 131 14.07 5.69 -14.10
N ARG A 132 15.34 5.51 -13.71
CA ARG A 132 16.21 4.43 -14.23
C ARG A 132 15.61 3.05 -13.98
N SER A 133 15.08 2.82 -12.78
CA SER A 133 14.49 1.53 -12.40
C SER A 133 13.21 1.24 -13.18
N LEU A 134 12.35 2.24 -13.39
CA LEU A 134 11.17 2.12 -14.24
C LEU A 134 11.54 1.84 -15.71
N GLN A 135 12.59 2.49 -16.24
CA GLN A 135 13.07 2.20 -17.59
C GLN A 135 13.60 0.77 -17.71
N GLU A 136 14.31 0.29 -16.70
CA GLU A 136 14.82 -1.08 -16.69
C GLU A 136 13.68 -2.11 -16.65
N LEU A 137 12.67 -1.92 -15.79
CA LEU A 137 11.48 -2.79 -15.76
C LEU A 137 10.73 -2.79 -17.12
N ARG A 138 10.63 -1.64 -17.80
CA ARG A 138 10.06 -1.55 -19.15
C ARG A 138 10.93 -2.27 -20.18
N ARG A 139 12.25 -2.07 -20.15
CA ARG A 139 13.22 -2.72 -21.05
C ARG A 139 13.19 -4.24 -20.93
N GLN A 140 12.98 -4.75 -19.72
CA GLN A 140 12.81 -6.17 -19.46
C GLN A 140 11.43 -6.73 -19.91
N GLY A 141 10.52 -5.85 -20.34
CA GLY A 141 9.18 -6.24 -20.80
C GLY A 141 8.26 -6.74 -19.70
N VAL A 142 8.53 -6.40 -18.43
CA VAL A 142 7.72 -6.89 -17.29
C VAL A 142 6.56 -5.96 -16.92
N ILE A 143 6.67 -4.68 -17.27
CA ILE A 143 5.62 -3.68 -17.03
C ILE A 143 5.39 -2.78 -18.24
N GLU A 144 4.18 -2.25 -18.32
CA GLU A 144 3.82 -1.06 -19.09
C GLU A 144 3.18 -0.06 -18.13
N LEU A 145 3.66 1.18 -18.14
CA LEU A 145 3.07 2.28 -17.36
C LEU A 145 2.75 3.42 -18.33
N LYS A 146 1.47 3.58 -18.63
CA LYS A 146 0.95 4.55 -19.61
C LYS A 146 -0.17 5.37 -18.98
N GLY A 147 -0.06 6.70 -19.05
CA GLY A 147 -0.98 7.59 -18.34
C GLY A 147 -0.95 7.30 -16.84
N ARG A 148 -2.11 7.00 -16.25
CA ARG A 148 -2.29 6.60 -14.85
C ARG A 148 -2.60 5.11 -14.71
N THR A 149 -2.17 4.28 -15.65
CA THR A 149 -2.47 2.83 -15.63
C THR A 149 -1.17 2.05 -15.64
N LEU A 150 -0.99 1.21 -14.63
CA LEU A 150 0.06 0.19 -14.62
C LEU A 150 -0.52 -1.11 -15.15
N LYS A 151 0.18 -1.73 -16.09
CA LYS A 151 -0.08 -3.08 -16.58
C LYS A 151 1.16 -3.94 -16.37
N ILE A 152 0.98 -5.09 -15.74
CA ILE A 152 2.02 -6.07 -15.48
C ILE A 152 1.96 -7.09 -16.61
N LEU A 153 2.97 -7.03 -17.49
CA LEU A 153 3.04 -7.83 -18.70
C LEU A 153 3.46 -9.27 -18.40
N ASP A 154 4.34 -9.45 -17.42
CA ASP A 154 4.79 -10.75 -16.93
C ASP A 154 4.73 -10.77 -15.39
N ARG A 155 3.61 -11.30 -14.87
CA ARG A 155 3.35 -11.36 -13.42
C ARG A 155 4.37 -12.24 -12.69
N GLN A 156 4.77 -13.35 -13.30
CA GLN A 156 5.66 -14.29 -12.64
C GLN A 156 7.07 -13.71 -12.54
N ARG A 157 7.57 -13.14 -13.64
CA ARG A 157 8.88 -12.49 -13.65
C ARG A 157 8.93 -11.27 -12.76
N LEU A 158 7.89 -10.44 -12.72
CA LEU A 158 7.85 -9.28 -11.81
C LEU A 158 7.87 -9.73 -10.34
N LYS A 159 7.13 -10.78 -9.98
CA LYS A 159 7.17 -11.35 -8.62
C LYS A 159 8.55 -11.90 -8.27
N SER A 160 9.22 -12.58 -9.20
CA SER A 160 10.59 -13.07 -9.01
C SER A 160 11.59 -11.93 -8.81
N ILE A 161 11.51 -10.87 -9.63
CA ILE A 161 12.33 -9.66 -9.46
C ILE A 161 12.08 -9.03 -8.08
N ALA A 162 10.83 -8.99 -7.62
CA ALA A 162 10.46 -8.39 -6.35
C ALA A 162 10.75 -9.25 -5.12
N GLU A 163 11.08 -10.54 -5.30
CA GLU A 163 10.99 -11.56 -4.24
C GLU A 163 9.65 -11.52 -3.50
N PHE A 164 8.57 -11.22 -4.23
CA PHE A 164 7.29 -10.83 -3.63
C PHE A 164 6.54 -12.02 -3.04
N ASN A 165 6.12 -11.87 -1.78
CA ASN A 165 5.28 -12.82 -1.07
C ASN A 165 4.18 -12.09 -0.30
N SER A 166 2.92 -12.31 -0.68
CA SER A 166 1.76 -11.61 -0.11
C SER A 166 1.32 -12.10 1.29
N LYS A 167 2.06 -13.00 1.95
CA LYS A 167 1.65 -13.58 3.25
C LYS A 167 1.43 -12.54 4.34
N TYR A 168 2.22 -11.46 4.36
CA TYR A 168 2.09 -10.38 5.35
C TYR A 168 0.79 -9.58 5.20
N LEU A 169 0.12 -9.68 4.05
CA LEU A 169 -1.17 -9.04 3.80
C LEU A 169 -2.34 -9.83 4.42
N HIS A 170 -2.11 -11.07 4.87
CA HIS A 170 -3.13 -11.94 5.49
C HIS A 170 -4.43 -12.07 4.68
N LEU A 171 -4.35 -12.08 3.35
CA LEU A 171 -5.51 -12.11 2.42
C LEU A 171 -6.19 -13.49 2.31
N GLY A 172 -5.95 -14.38 3.26
CA GLY A 172 -6.53 -15.72 3.32
C GLY A 172 -7.95 -15.71 3.88
N THR A 173 -8.83 -16.45 3.23
CA THR A 173 -10.27 -16.67 3.45
C THR A 173 -10.79 -16.39 4.87
N ARG A 174 -11.54 -15.30 5.03
CA ARG A 174 -12.68 -15.30 5.95
C ARG A 174 -13.71 -16.26 5.34
N ALA A 175 -13.61 -17.54 5.67
CA ALA A 175 -14.80 -18.38 5.61
C ALA A 175 -15.82 -17.69 6.52
N ALA A 176 -16.96 -17.34 5.94
CA ALA A 176 -18.10 -16.82 6.67
C ALA A 176 -18.34 -17.70 7.91
N ALA A 177 -18.32 -17.06 9.08
CA ALA A 177 -18.86 -17.57 10.32
C ALA A 177 -19.95 -16.59 10.76
#